data_AF-W7SW55-F1
#
_entry.id   AF-W7SW55-F1
#
_cell.length_a   1.000
_cell.length_b   1.000
_cell.length_c   1.000
_cell.angle_alpha   90.00
_cell.angle_beta   90.00
_cell.angle_gamma   90.00
#
_symmetry.space_group_name_H-M   'P 1'
#
loop_
_entity.id
_entity.type
_entity.pdbx_description
1 polymer ?
#
loop_
_entity_poly.entity_id
_entity_poly.type
_entity_poly.pdbx_seq_one_letter_code
_entity_poly.pdbx_strand_id
1 'polypeptide(L)'
;MRWRPTIAVELGRTWAGPTDDGRWAVGEPGVYVLTTDSRAGAVALMPLLERPMADVKEELGGLAGVERMLEAAFETSPYWTARAIAWLEAGFPAGAYREALEQAAEDKYVAQGARHAAKRILAGW
;
A
#
# COMPACT_ATOMS: atom_id res chain seq x y z
N MET A 1 1.94 23.60 2.70
CA MET A 1 1.11 22.61 1.98
C MET A 1 -0.20 22.49 2.73
N ARG A 2 -1.34 22.67 2.05
CA ARG A 2 -2.66 22.36 2.61
C ARG A 2 -3.06 20.98 2.10
N TRP A 3 -3.70 20.19 2.95
CA TRP A 3 -4.14 18.83 2.66
C TRP A 3 -5.42 18.54 3.43
N ARG A 4 -6.16 17.54 2.96
CA ARG A 4 -7.45 17.15 3.55
C ARG A 4 -7.35 15.73 4.15
N PRO A 5 -7.30 15.58 5.48
CA PRO A 5 -7.37 14.27 6.12
C PRO A 5 -8.64 13.54 5.67
N THR A 6 -8.47 12.33 5.11
CA THR A 6 -9.56 11.56 4.49
C THR A 6 -9.73 10.20 5.16
N ILE A 7 -8.63 9.48 5.38
CA ILE A 7 -8.63 8.15 6.00
C ILE A 7 -7.66 8.08 7.17
N ALA A 8 -8.04 7.37 8.22
CA ALA A 8 -7.11 7.01 9.28
C ALA A 8 -6.23 5.85 8.82
N VAL A 9 -4.91 6.03 8.90
CA VAL A 9 -3.92 5.00 8.59
C VAL A 9 -3.60 4.18 9.84
N GLU A 10 -3.44 4.87 10.98
CA GLU A 10 -3.40 4.27 12.30
C GLU A 10 -4.49 4.90 13.16
N LEU A 11 -5.15 4.09 14.00
CA LEU A 11 -6.26 4.51 14.84
C LEU A 11 -5.92 5.79 15.64
N GLY A 12 -6.47 6.92 15.18
CA GLY A 12 -6.54 8.20 15.89
C GLY A 12 -5.30 9.08 15.87
N ARG A 13 -4.20 8.71 15.18
CA ARG A 13 -2.95 9.50 15.18
C ARG A 13 -2.48 9.91 13.79
N THR A 14 -2.50 8.97 12.86
CA THR A 14 -1.96 9.18 11.52
C THR A 14 -3.08 9.11 10.49
N TRP A 15 -3.19 10.17 9.69
CA TRP A 15 -4.18 10.31 8.63
C TRP A 15 -3.50 10.37 7.27
N ALA A 16 -4.20 9.93 6.23
CA ALA A 16 -3.81 10.13 4.84
C ALA A 16 -4.90 10.88 4.07
N GLY A 17 -4.48 11.62 3.05
CA GLY A 17 -5.40 12.37 2.20
C GLY A 17 -4.72 13.21 1.13
N PRO A 18 -5.50 13.74 0.17
CA PRO A 18 -4.96 14.51 -0.93
C PRO A 18 -4.49 15.90 -0.48
N THR A 19 -3.48 16.41 -1.17
CA THR A 19 -2.99 17.78 -1.10
C THR A 19 -3.65 18.64 -2.18
N ASP A 20 -3.64 19.96 -2.01
CA ASP A 20 -4.23 20.89 -3.00
C ASP A 20 -3.54 20.82 -4.38
N ASP A 21 -2.31 20.30 -4.44
CA ASP A 21 -1.55 20.11 -5.69
C ASP A 21 -1.70 18.69 -6.28
N GLY A 22 -2.67 17.90 -5.79
CA GLY A 22 -3.02 16.59 -6.34
C GLY A 22 -2.14 15.43 -5.90
N ARG A 23 -1.16 15.67 -5.02
CA ARG A 23 -0.36 14.62 -4.38
C ARG A 23 -1.09 14.05 -3.16
N TRP A 24 -0.46 13.07 -2.53
CA TRP A 24 -0.93 12.52 -1.26
C TRP A 24 -0.01 12.87 -0.11
N ALA A 25 -0.65 13.14 1.02
CA ALA A 25 -0.03 13.43 2.29
C ALA A 25 -0.40 12.36 3.33
N VAL A 26 0.53 12.10 4.23
CA VAL A 26 0.32 11.26 5.41
C VAL A 26 0.96 11.89 6.64
N GLY A 27 0.26 11.86 7.77
CA GLY A 27 0.77 12.40 9.02
C GLY A 27 -0.32 12.81 10.00
N GLU A 28 0.07 13.55 11.02
CA GLU A 28 -0.83 14.06 12.04
C GLU A 28 -1.30 15.47 11.65
N PRO A 29 -2.62 15.71 11.57
CA PRO A 29 -3.16 17.03 11.23
C PRO A 29 -2.62 18.14 12.14
N GLY A 30 -1.97 19.14 11.55
CA GLY A 30 -1.44 20.30 12.26
C GLY A 30 -0.06 20.13 12.90
N VAL A 31 0.56 18.94 12.80
CA VAL A 31 1.89 18.68 13.40
C VAL A 31 2.92 18.40 12.31
N TYR A 32 2.78 17.27 11.61
CA TYR A 32 3.77 16.77 10.67
C TYR A 32 3.08 16.10 9.49
N VAL A 33 3.63 16.33 8.30
CA VAL A 33 3.10 15.79 7.05
C VAL A 33 4.23 15.33 6.15
N LEU A 34 4.16 14.08 5.71
CA LEU A 34 4.98 13.50 4.66
C LEU A 34 4.21 13.46 3.36
N THR A 35 4.90 13.66 2.24
CA THR A 35 4.34 13.35 0.91
C THR A 35 4.59 11.88 0.58
N THR A 36 3.64 11.23 -0.07
CA THR A 36 3.76 9.82 -0.48
C THR A 36 4.84 9.57 -1.54
N ASP A 37 5.27 10.62 -2.25
CA ASP A 37 6.42 10.59 -3.16
C ASP A 37 7.75 10.29 -2.43
N SER A 38 7.81 10.53 -1.12
CA SER A 38 8.95 10.16 -0.30
C SER A 38 8.81 8.73 0.21
N ARG A 39 9.94 8.02 0.35
CA ARG A 39 9.95 6.68 0.95
C ARG A 39 9.27 6.65 2.32
N ALA A 40 9.55 7.65 3.17
CA ALA A 40 8.95 7.75 4.50
C ALA A 40 7.41 7.86 4.42
N GLY A 41 6.89 8.66 3.48
CA GLY A 41 5.46 8.78 3.26
C GLY A 41 4.84 7.49 2.72
N ALA A 42 5.49 6.82 1.78
CA ALA A 42 5.04 5.52 1.28
C ALA A 42 4.99 4.45 2.39
N VAL A 43 6.02 4.40 3.25
CA VAL A 43 6.06 3.51 4.42
C VAL A 43 4.96 3.85 5.42
N ALA A 44 4.72 5.14 5.67
CA ALA A 44 3.68 5.59 6.59
C ALA A 44 2.27 5.26 6.12
N LEU A 45 2.05 4.94 4.83
CA LEU A 45 0.76 4.43 4.33
C LEU A 45 0.56 2.92 4.58
N MET A 46 1.63 2.14 4.73
CA MET A 46 1.58 0.67 4.74
C MET A 46 0.55 0.04 5.69
N PRO A 47 0.21 0.62 6.86
CA PRO A 47 -0.87 0.10 7.69
C PRO A 47 -2.23 0.00 6.98
N LEU A 48 -2.48 0.76 5.91
CA LEU A 48 -3.68 0.58 5.08
C LEU A 48 -3.77 -0.84 4.49
N LEU A 49 -2.63 -1.49 4.18
CA LEU A 49 -2.59 -2.86 3.66
C LEU A 49 -3.11 -3.92 4.64
N GLU A 50 -3.26 -3.56 5.93
CA GLU A 50 -3.83 -4.46 6.93
C GLU A 50 -5.36 -4.53 6.85
N ARG A 51 -5.97 -3.60 6.11
CA ARG A 51 -7.42 -3.49 5.89
C ARG A 51 -7.82 -4.14 4.55
N PRO A 52 -9.08 -4.59 4.40
CA PRO A 52 -9.60 -4.97 3.09
C PRO A 52 -9.49 -3.83 2.08
N MET A 53 -8.97 -4.11 0.88
CA MET A 53 -8.77 -3.11 -0.17
C MET A 53 -10.09 -2.40 -0.54
N ALA A 54 -11.22 -3.13 -0.54
CA ALA A 54 -12.52 -2.58 -0.89
C ALA A 54 -12.94 -1.46 0.07
N ASP A 55 -12.81 -1.67 1.38
CA ASP A 55 -13.15 -0.68 2.41
C ASP A 55 -12.28 0.58 2.27
N VAL A 56 -10.98 0.40 2.05
CA VAL A 56 -10.06 1.53 1.83
C VAL A 56 -10.42 2.28 0.54
N LYS A 57 -10.72 1.57 -0.55
CA LYS A 57 -11.15 2.18 -1.81
C LYS A 57 -12.44 2.98 -1.65
N GLU A 58 -13.40 2.48 -0.88
CA GLU A 58 -14.67 3.16 -0.61
C GLU A 58 -14.45 4.46 0.17
N GLU A 59 -13.70 4.41 1.28
CA GLU A 59 -13.39 5.59 2.11
C GLU A 59 -12.61 6.66 1.35
N LEU A 60 -11.72 6.23 0.44
CA LEU A 60 -10.93 7.15 -0.38
C LEU A 60 -11.66 7.64 -1.64
N GLY A 61 -12.75 6.99 -2.05
CA GLY A 61 -13.39 7.22 -3.35
C GLY A 61 -12.52 6.78 -4.56
N GLY A 62 -11.48 5.98 -4.33
CA GLY A 62 -10.49 5.57 -5.32
C GLY A 62 -9.20 5.04 -4.68
N LEU A 63 -8.26 4.57 -5.49
CA LEU A 63 -6.95 4.08 -5.02
C LEU A 63 -5.78 4.84 -5.65
N ALA A 64 -6.06 5.96 -6.31
CA ALA A 64 -5.02 6.80 -6.89
C ALA A 64 -4.18 7.46 -5.79
N GLY A 65 -2.86 7.34 -5.87
CA GLY A 65 -1.90 7.96 -4.96
C GLY A 65 -1.46 7.10 -3.77
N VAL A 66 -1.93 5.86 -3.67
CA VAL A 66 -1.45 4.87 -2.68
C VAL A 66 -0.58 3.76 -3.31
N GLU A 67 -0.22 3.87 -4.59
CA GLU A 67 0.53 2.85 -5.34
C GLU A 67 1.94 2.66 -4.77
N ARG A 68 2.59 3.76 -4.37
CA ARG A 68 3.95 3.75 -3.80
C ARG A 68 4.05 2.96 -2.49
N MET A 69 2.93 2.79 -1.79
CA MET A 69 2.87 1.95 -0.59
C MET A 69 3.16 0.48 -0.91
N LEU A 70 2.72 -0.04 -2.06
CA LEU A 70 2.98 -1.43 -2.45
C LEU A 70 4.46 -1.63 -2.75
N GLU A 71 5.09 -0.68 -3.46
CA GLU A 71 6.56 -0.70 -3.69
C GLU A 71 7.31 -0.75 -2.36
N ALA A 72 6.97 0.14 -1.42
CA ALA A 72 7.56 0.14 -0.09
C ALA A 72 7.32 -1.17 0.66
N ALA A 73 6.13 -1.77 0.53
CA ALA A 73 5.78 -3.00 1.20
C ALA A 73 6.63 -4.20 0.74
N PHE A 74 6.85 -4.34 -0.57
CA PHE A 74 7.71 -5.40 -1.12
C PHE A 74 9.16 -5.31 -0.66
N GLU A 75 9.66 -4.10 -0.40
CA GLU A 75 11.05 -3.87 0.01
C GLU A 75 11.28 -3.92 1.53
N THR A 76 10.21 -3.88 2.34
CA THR A 76 10.35 -3.66 3.79
C THR A 76 10.48 -4.96 4.56
N SER A 77 9.55 -5.90 4.40
CA SER A 77 9.58 -7.16 5.14
C SER A 77 8.67 -8.23 4.54
N PRO A 78 8.89 -9.52 4.85
CA PRO A 78 7.99 -10.60 4.40
C PRO A 78 6.54 -10.43 4.86
N TYR A 79 6.32 -9.79 6.02
CA TYR A 79 4.98 -9.46 6.51
C TYR A 79 4.27 -8.50 5.55
N TRP A 80 4.93 -7.40 5.20
CA TRP A 80 4.36 -6.38 4.33
C TRP A 80 4.23 -6.85 2.89
N THR A 81 5.17 -7.65 2.41
CA THR A 81 5.05 -8.37 1.13
C THR A 81 3.77 -9.20 1.08
N ALA A 82 3.46 -9.97 2.13
CA ALA A 82 2.24 -10.77 2.17
C ALA A 82 0.97 -9.91 2.13
N ARG A 83 0.97 -8.73 2.78
CA ARG A 83 -0.15 -7.79 2.76
C ARG A 83 -0.33 -7.13 1.38
N ALA A 84 0.77 -6.74 0.74
CA ALA A 84 0.74 -6.21 -0.63
C ALA A 84 0.16 -7.24 -1.62
N ILE A 85 0.60 -8.50 -1.53
CA ILE A 85 0.08 -9.60 -2.36
C ILE A 85 -1.43 -9.79 -2.13
N ALA A 86 -1.93 -9.69 -0.90
CA ALA A 86 -3.35 -9.82 -0.61
C ALA A 86 -4.19 -8.72 -1.30
N TRP A 87 -3.68 -7.49 -1.38
CA TRP A 87 -4.32 -6.42 -2.15
C TRP A 87 -4.29 -6.67 -3.66
N LEU A 88 -3.16 -7.15 -4.20
CA LEU A 88 -3.07 -7.54 -5.61
C LEU A 88 -4.05 -8.66 -5.96
N GLU A 89 -4.17 -9.67 -5.09
CA GLU A 89 -5.15 -10.76 -5.25
C GLU A 89 -6.60 -10.27 -5.16
N ALA A 90 -6.86 -9.23 -4.35
CA ALA A 90 -8.17 -8.59 -4.25
C ALA A 90 -8.52 -7.71 -5.47
N GLY A 91 -7.64 -7.61 -6.47
CA GLY A 91 -7.89 -6.90 -7.73
C GLY A 91 -7.21 -5.54 -7.85
N PHE A 92 -6.23 -5.22 -6.98
CA PHE A 92 -5.35 -4.07 -7.23
C PHE A 92 -4.52 -4.33 -8.50
N PRO A 93 -4.30 -3.33 -9.38
CA PRO A 93 -3.53 -3.51 -10.61
C PRO A 93 -2.13 -4.08 -10.36
N ALA A 94 -1.89 -5.31 -10.83
CA ALA A 94 -0.63 -6.03 -10.57
C ALA A 94 0.48 -5.73 -11.59
N GLY A 95 0.17 -5.14 -12.75
CA GLY A 95 1.06 -5.07 -13.91
C GLY A 95 2.45 -4.47 -13.65
N ALA A 96 2.57 -3.55 -12.69
CA ALA A 96 3.84 -2.92 -12.32
C ALA A 96 4.72 -3.78 -11.40
N TYR A 97 4.18 -4.86 -10.81
CA TYR A 97 4.81 -5.59 -9.71
C TYR A 97 5.28 -7.00 -10.08
N ARG A 98 5.47 -7.29 -11.38
CA ARG A 98 5.85 -8.62 -11.87
C ARG A 98 7.07 -9.18 -11.15
N GLU A 99 8.15 -8.41 -11.17
CA GLU A 99 9.44 -8.83 -10.63
C GLU A 99 9.35 -9.04 -9.12
N ALA A 100 8.66 -8.14 -8.41
CA ALA A 100 8.43 -8.28 -6.98
C ALA A 100 7.61 -9.55 -6.63
N LEU A 101 6.63 -9.90 -7.46
CA LEU A 101 5.86 -11.14 -7.33
C LEU A 101 6.71 -12.38 -7.60
N GLU A 102 7.57 -12.36 -8.62
CA GLU A 102 8.49 -13.45 -8.94
C GLU A 102 9.48 -13.69 -7.79
N GLN A 103 10.04 -12.62 -7.21
CA GLN A 103 10.91 -12.69 -6.04
C GLN A 103 10.15 -13.22 -4.81
N ALA A 104 8.96 -12.67 -4.53
CA ALA A 104 8.17 -13.11 -3.39
C ALA A 104 7.74 -14.58 -3.50
N ALA A 105 7.44 -15.07 -4.70
CA ALA A 105 7.03 -16.46 -4.95
C ALA A 105 8.10 -17.48 -4.55
N GLU A 106 9.37 -17.10 -4.61
CA GLU A 106 10.52 -17.96 -4.31
C GLU A 106 11.14 -17.69 -2.92
N ASP A 107 10.81 -16.56 -2.28
CA ASP A 107 11.33 -16.21 -0.96
C ASP A 107 10.70 -17.07 0.16
N LYS A 108 11.50 -17.99 0.72
CA LYS A 108 11.09 -18.86 1.84
C LYS A 108 10.66 -18.11 3.11
N TYR A 109 11.04 -16.85 3.29
CA TYR A 109 10.64 -16.03 4.43
C TYR A 109 9.23 -15.45 4.25
N VAL A 110 8.74 -15.36 3.01
CA VAL A 110 7.35 -15.00 2.71
C VAL A 110 6.44 -16.19 3.02
N ALA A 111 5.33 -15.90 3.71
CA ALA A 111 4.36 -16.92 4.11
C ALA A 111 3.89 -17.74 2.90
N GLN A 112 3.76 -19.07 3.09
CA GLN A 112 3.45 -19.99 1.99
C GLN A 112 2.17 -19.60 1.22
N GLY A 113 1.13 -19.14 1.93
CA GLY A 113 -0.11 -18.67 1.31
C GLY A 113 0.12 -17.49 0.36
N ALA A 114 0.93 -16.51 0.77
CA ALA A 114 1.27 -15.36 -0.06
C ALA A 114 2.12 -15.77 -1.26
N ARG A 115 3.06 -16.71 -1.11
CA ARG A 115 3.82 -17.26 -2.24
C ARG A 115 2.92 -17.93 -3.27
N HIS A 116 1.96 -18.73 -2.83
CA HIS A 116 1.00 -19.37 -3.72
C HIS A 116 0.10 -18.35 -4.42
N ALA A 117 -0.35 -17.31 -3.70
CA ALA A 117 -1.10 -16.22 -4.29
C ALA A 117 -0.29 -15.47 -5.36
N ALA A 118 0.98 -15.16 -5.09
CA ALA A 118 1.88 -14.57 -6.08
C ALA A 118 2.01 -15.42 -7.35
N LYS A 119 2.20 -16.75 -7.19
CA LYS A 119 2.24 -17.70 -8.32
C LYS A 119 0.95 -17.72 -9.12
N ARG A 120 -0.22 -17.64 -8.47
CA ARG A 120 -1.51 -17.56 -9.16
C ARG A 120 -1.65 -16.26 -9.96
N ILE A 121 -1.28 -15.12 -9.37
CA ILE A 121 -1.31 -13.83 -10.05
C ILE A 121 -0.43 -13.88 -11.30
N LEU A 122 0.81 -14.36 -11.17
CA LEU A 122 1.76 -14.49 -12.28
C LEU A 122 1.28 -15.45 -13.38
N ALA A 123 0.58 -16.53 -13.03
CA ALA A 123 0.03 -17.48 -14.00
C ALA A 123 -1.19 -16.94 -14.77
N GLY A 124 -1.83 -15.88 -14.26
CA GLY A 124 -2.95 -15.20 -14.92
C GLY A 124 -2.52 -14.09 -15.87
N TRP A 125 -1.21 -13.87 -16.05
CA TRP A 125 -0.62 -12.93 -16.99
C TRP A 125 -0.26 -13.63 -18.30
#